data_AF-A0A9E4KMZ9-F1
#
_entry.id   AF-A0A9E4KMZ9-F1
#
_cell.length_a   1.000
_cell.length_b   1.000
_cell.length_c   1.000
_cell.angle_alpha   90.00
_cell.angle_beta   90.00
_cell.angle_gamma   90.00
#
_symmetry.space_group_name_H-M   'P 1'
#
loop_
_entity.id
_entity.type
_entity.pdbx_description
1 polymer ?
#
loop_
_entity_poly.entity_id
_entity_poly.type
_entity_poly.pdbx_seq_one_letter_code
_entity_poly.pdbx_strand_id
1 'polypeptide(L)'
;MLFSDCVRFAEAIGHPDVAEDLQAVRAKFATPEEIDDSPQTAPSKRIGEVVRGYDKPFMGNLAVLGIGLPKIRSECRHFDGWLTCLERAALDAKECAT
;
A
#
# COMPACT_ATOMS: atom_id res chain seq x y z
N MET A 1 -0.63 1.87 -2.80
CA MET A 1 0.09 0.89 -1.94
C MET A 1 -0.83 0.05 -1.06
N LEU A 2 -1.59 0.62 -0.11
CA LEU A 2 -2.41 -0.20 0.81
C LEU A 2 -3.51 -1.04 0.11
N PHE A 3 -3.95 -0.59 -1.07
CA PHE A 3 -4.90 -1.33 -1.91
C PHE A 3 -4.23 -2.24 -2.95
N SER A 4 -2.94 -2.56 -2.80
CA SER A 4 -2.25 -3.50 -3.69
C SER A 4 -2.76 -4.94 -3.52
N ASP A 5 -3.32 -5.27 -2.35
CA ASP A 5 -4.04 -6.53 -2.11
C ASP A 5 -5.06 -6.33 -0.99
N CYS A 6 -6.34 -6.16 -1.37
CA CYS A 6 -7.41 -5.83 -0.43
C CYS A 6 -7.75 -6.99 0.50
N VAL A 7 -7.58 -8.24 0.04
CA VAL A 7 -7.82 -9.43 0.86
C VAL A 7 -6.74 -9.55 1.93
N ARG A 8 -5.46 -9.47 1.52
CA ARG A 8 -4.34 -9.52 2.48
C ARG A 8 -4.35 -8.36 3.46
N PHE A 9 -4.76 -7.17 3.01
CA PHE A 9 -5.00 -6.04 3.91
C PHE A 9 -6.05 -6.45 4.96
N ALA A 10 -7.27 -6.78 4.55
CA ALA A 10 -8.38 -7.11 5.44
C ALA A 10 -8.02 -8.21 6.46
N GLU A 11 -7.37 -9.28 6.00
CA GLU A 11 -6.85 -10.36 6.85
C GLU A 11 -5.85 -9.85 7.89
N ALA A 12 -4.86 -9.06 7.47
CA ALA A 12 -3.76 -8.60 8.33
C ALA A 12 -4.21 -7.67 9.46
N ILE A 13 -5.33 -6.95 9.26
CA ILE A 13 -5.92 -6.09 10.29
C ILE A 13 -6.99 -6.78 11.13
N GLY A 14 -7.25 -8.07 10.91
CA GLY A 14 -8.25 -8.84 11.64
C GLY A 14 -9.70 -8.52 11.26
N HIS A 15 -9.92 -7.96 10.06
CA HIS A 15 -11.25 -7.60 9.54
C HIS A 15 -11.45 -8.19 8.13
N PRO A 16 -11.42 -9.53 7.96
CA PRO A 16 -11.61 -10.14 6.64
C PRO A 16 -12.97 -9.81 6.01
N ASP A 17 -13.96 -9.43 6.82
CA ASP A 17 -15.30 -8.99 6.41
C ASP A 17 -15.29 -7.73 5.54
N VAL A 18 -14.26 -6.87 5.64
CA VAL A 18 -14.19 -5.61 4.88
C VAL A 18 -13.47 -5.74 3.54
N ALA A 19 -13.02 -6.94 3.17
CA ALA A 19 -12.22 -7.16 1.96
C ALA A 19 -12.96 -6.73 0.68
N GLU A 20 -14.26 -7.03 0.58
CA GLU A 20 -15.08 -6.67 -0.58
C GLU A 20 -15.27 -5.16 -0.69
N ASP A 21 -15.47 -4.45 0.43
CA ASP A 21 -15.61 -2.99 0.45
C ASP A 21 -14.31 -2.28 0.06
N LEU A 22 -13.17 -2.78 0.58
CA LEU A 22 -11.85 -2.29 0.16
C LEU A 22 -11.62 -2.54 -1.34
N GLN A 23 -12.03 -3.71 -1.85
CA GLN A 23 -11.93 -4.04 -3.26
C GLN A 23 -12.83 -3.15 -4.13
N ALA A 24 -14.03 -2.80 -3.65
CA ALA A 24 -14.94 -1.87 -4.32
C ALA A 24 -14.34 -0.46 -4.41
N VAL A 25 -13.57 -0.02 -3.41
CA VAL A 25 -12.77 1.22 -3.50
C VAL A 25 -11.67 1.07 -4.55
N ARG A 26 -10.87 0.00 -4.48
CA ARG A 26 -9.76 -0.27 -5.41
C ARG A 26 -10.22 -0.32 -6.88
N ALA A 27 -11.39 -0.88 -7.15
CA ALA A 27 -11.95 -1.04 -8.49
C ALA A 27 -12.29 0.28 -9.20
N LYS A 28 -12.35 1.40 -8.47
CA LYS A 28 -12.61 2.74 -9.04
C LYS A 28 -11.39 3.38 -9.70
N PHE A 29 -10.23 2.72 -9.63
CA PHE A 29 -8.95 3.24 -10.09
C PHE A 29 -8.26 2.21 -10.99
N ALA A 30 -7.41 2.65 -11.91
CA ALA A 30 -6.65 1.71 -12.73
C ALA A 30 -5.55 1.04 -11.89
N THR A 31 -4.90 1.80 -11.01
CA THR A 31 -3.80 1.32 -10.15
C THR A 31 -4.01 1.71 -8.67
N PRO A 32 -3.38 1.01 -7.71
CA PRO A 32 -3.41 1.44 -6.31
C PRO A 32 -2.62 2.73 -6.02
N GLU A 33 -1.86 3.25 -6.98
CA GLU A 33 -1.11 4.50 -6.86
C GLU A 33 -2.03 5.72 -7.07
N GLU A 34 -3.05 5.59 -7.91
CA GLU A 34 -4.06 6.64 -8.19
C GLU A 34 -5.03 6.86 -7.02
N ILE A 35 -4.99 6.05 -5.96
CA ILE A 35 -5.87 6.24 -4.80
C ILE A 35 -5.40 7.42 -3.93
N ASP A 36 -4.27 8.07 -4.29
CA ASP A 36 -3.63 9.17 -3.56
C ASP A 36 -3.89 10.57 -4.17
N ASP A 37 -5.12 10.82 -4.66
CA ASP A 37 -5.41 12.00 -5.47
C ASP A 37 -5.65 13.33 -4.70
N SER A 38 -5.91 13.31 -3.38
CA SER A 38 -6.07 14.56 -2.60
C SER A 38 -6.07 14.35 -1.07
N PRO A 39 -5.86 15.39 -0.24
CA PRO A 39 -5.98 15.29 1.22
C PRO A 39 -7.36 14.87 1.72
N GLN A 40 -8.42 15.24 1.00
CA GLN A 40 -9.81 14.96 1.32
C GLN A 40 -10.16 13.53 0.91
N THR A 41 -9.56 13.05 -0.16
CA THR A 41 -9.73 11.71 -0.69
C THR A 41 -8.41 10.94 -0.59
N ALA A 42 -7.76 10.99 0.56
CA ALA A 42 -6.54 10.22 0.79
C ALA A 42 -6.89 8.75 1.04
N PRO A 43 -5.96 7.81 0.81
CA PRO A 43 -6.19 6.38 1.08
C PRO A 43 -6.72 6.13 2.50
N SER A 44 -6.14 6.80 3.51
CA SER A 44 -6.57 6.65 4.91
C SER A 44 -7.99 7.16 5.20
N LYS A 45 -8.51 8.10 4.40
CA LYS A 45 -9.89 8.57 4.56
C LYS A 45 -10.88 7.54 4.04
N ARG A 46 -10.62 6.99 2.85
CA ARG A 46 -11.44 5.91 2.26
C ARG A 46 -11.43 4.65 3.13
N ILE A 47 -10.27 4.30 3.70
CA ILE A 47 -10.19 3.15 4.61
C ILE A 47 -10.99 3.42 5.89
N GLY A 48 -10.96 4.64 6.43
CA GLY A 48 -11.74 4.99 7.63
C GLY A 48 -13.27 4.97 7.42
N GLU A 49 -13.73 5.06 6.17
CA GLU A 49 -15.15 4.87 5.82
C GLU A 49 -15.56 3.39 5.78
N VAL A 50 -14.60 2.50 5.50
CA VAL A 50 -14.82 1.05 5.37
C VAL A 50 -14.55 0.31 6.69
N VAL A 51 -13.45 0.67 7.38
CA VAL A 51 -12.97 -0.01 8.58
C VAL A 51 -13.31 0.84 9.80
N ARG A 52 -14.29 0.37 10.58
CA ARG A 52 -14.69 1.04 11.82
C ARG A 52 -13.51 1.04 12.81
N GLY A 53 -13.18 2.22 13.33
CA GLY A 53 -12.09 2.36 14.30
C GLY A 53 -10.69 2.31 13.68
N TYR A 54 -10.57 2.60 12.37
CA TYR A 54 -9.29 2.58 11.67
C TYR A 54 -8.20 3.43 12.35
N ASP A 55 -7.19 2.77 12.90
CA ASP A 55 -5.95 3.39 13.38
C ASP A 55 -4.94 3.41 12.23
N LYS A 56 -4.73 4.61 11.66
CA LYS A 56 -3.90 4.77 10.47
C LYS A 56 -2.46 4.26 10.67
N PRO A 57 -1.71 4.68 11.71
CA PRO A 57 -0.37 4.13 11.96
C PRO A 57 -0.36 2.63 12.18
N PHE A 58 -1.18 2.11 13.09
CA PHE A 58 -1.12 0.71 13.50
C PHE A 58 -1.60 -0.23 12.39
N MET A 59 -2.82 -0.01 11.90
CA MET A 59 -3.45 -0.87 10.90
C MET A 59 -2.80 -0.69 9.51
N GLY A 60 -2.28 0.49 9.21
CA GLY A 60 -1.48 0.71 8.00
C GLY A 60 -0.20 -0.12 7.98
N ASN A 61 0.51 -0.21 9.10
CA ASN A 61 1.72 -1.04 9.21
C ASN A 61 1.40 -2.53 9.09
N LEU A 62 0.35 -3.01 9.78
CA LEU A 62 -0.10 -4.40 9.67
C LEU A 62 -0.47 -4.76 8.23
N ALA A 63 -1.20 -3.88 7.54
CA ALA A 63 -1.56 -4.08 6.15
C ALA A 63 -0.33 -4.22 5.24
N VAL A 64 0.66 -3.33 5.35
CA VAL A 64 1.90 -3.42 4.55
C VAL A 64 2.66 -4.71 4.82
N LEU A 65 2.75 -5.13 6.09
CA LEU A 65 3.38 -6.40 6.47
C LEU A 65 2.64 -7.62 5.88
N GLY A 66 1.30 -7.59 5.90
CA GLY A 66 0.47 -8.66 5.37
C GLY A 66 0.45 -8.75 3.84
N ILE A 67 0.43 -7.61 3.15
CA ILE A 67 0.49 -7.54 1.68
C ILE A 67 1.88 -7.95 1.18
N GLY A 68 2.92 -7.45 1.85
CA GLY A 68 4.30 -7.71 1.50
C GLY A 68 4.84 -6.84 0.37
N LEU A 69 6.15 -6.56 0.43
CA LEU A 69 6.85 -5.73 -0.54
C LEU A 69 6.76 -6.23 -1.99
N PRO A 70 6.87 -7.54 -2.30
CA PRO A 70 6.79 -8.01 -3.69
C PRO A 70 5.47 -7.66 -4.36
N LYS A 71 4.34 -7.81 -3.65
CA LYS A 71 3.00 -7.49 -4.17
C LYS A 71 2.81 -5.98 -4.32
N ILE A 72 3.35 -5.19 -3.40
CA ILE A 72 3.33 -3.72 -3.51
C ILE A 72 4.12 -3.30 -4.75
N ARG A 73 5.33 -3.83 -4.98
CA ARG A 73 6.15 -3.52 -6.16
C ARG A 73 5.45 -3.92 -7.47
N SER A 74 4.80 -5.09 -7.52
CA SER A 74 4.13 -5.54 -8.75
C SER A 74 2.93 -4.68 -9.14
N GLU A 75 2.23 -4.09 -8.16
CA GLU A 75 1.02 -3.30 -8.38
C GLU A 75 1.29 -1.78 -8.45
N CYS A 76 2.38 -1.31 -7.86
CA CYS A 76 2.75 0.10 -7.75
C CYS A 76 4.06 0.36 -8.51
N ARG A 77 3.93 0.68 -9.81
CA ARG A 77 5.07 0.81 -10.73
C ARG A 77 5.94 2.03 -10.41
N HIS A 78 5.36 3.15 -9.99
CA HIS A 78 6.15 4.32 -9.61
C HIS A 78 6.94 4.05 -8.32
N PHE A 79 6.31 3.39 -7.34
CA PHE A 79 6.99 2.97 -6.12
C PHE A 79 8.12 1.98 -6.41
N ASP A 80 7.89 0.96 -7.26
CA ASP A 80 8.92 0.02 -7.66
C ASP A 80 10.10 0.70 -8.37
N GLY A 81 9.81 1.63 -9.29
CA GLY A 81 10.84 2.41 -9.99
C GLY A 81 11.68 3.25 -9.02
N TRP A 82 11.03 3.97 -8.11
CA TRP A 82 11.72 4.74 -7.07
C TRP A 82 12.59 3.86 -6.17
N LEU A 83 12.05 2.73 -5.70
CA LEU A 83 12.77 1.80 -4.84
C LEU A 83 13.98 1.18 -5.56
N THR A 84 13.81 0.81 -6.83
CA THR A 84 14.90 0.31 -7.68
C THR A 84 16.02 1.34 -7.83
N CYS A 85 15.70 2.63 -7.99
CA CYS A 85 16.70 3.69 -8.04
C CYS A 85 17.47 3.80 -6.71
N LEU A 86 16.79 3.70 -5.57
CA LEU A 86 17.43 3.73 -4.25
C LEU A 86 18.34 2.51 -4.02
N GLU A 87 17.86 1.32 -4.40
CA GLU A 87 18.63 0.07 -4.29
C GLU A 87 19.93 0.17 -5.12
N ARG A 88 19.86 0.71 -6.34
CA ARG A 88 21.04 0.94 -7.19
C ARG A 88 22.01 1.96 -6.57
N ALA A 89 21.52 3.12 -6.14
CA ALA A 89 22.36 4.13 -5.52
C ALA A 89 23.09 3.61 -4.26
N ALA A 90 22.44 2.74 -3.48
CA ALA A 90 23.04 2.10 -2.32
C ALA A 90 24.12 1.08 -2.68
N LEU A 91 24.06 0.45 -3.86
CA LEU A 91 25.09 -0.45 -4.36
C LEU A 91 26.29 0.34 -4.89
N ASP A 92 26.06 1.37 -5.70
CA ASP A 92 27.10 2.24 -6.25
C ASP A 92 27.92 2.93 -5.11
N ALA A 93 27.24 3.34 -4.04
CA ALA A 93 27.88 3.91 -2.86
C ALA A 93 28.76 2.90 -2.10
N LYS A 94 28.43 1.60 -2.14
CA LYS A 94 29.25 0.54 -1.53
C LYS A 94 30.49 0.23 -2.36
N GLU A 95 30.37 0.25 -3.69
CA GLU A 95 31.51 0.05 -4.60
C GLU A 95 32.55 1.19 -4.49
N CYS A 96 32.10 2.42 -4.24
CA CYS A 96 33.00 3.56 -4.03
C CYS A 96 33.72 3.54 -2.66
N ALA A 97 33.16 2.82 -1.68
CA ALA A 97 33.68 2.75 -0.31
C ALA A 97 34.65 1.57 -0.07
N THR A 98 35.00 0.81 -1.11
CA THR A 98 35.88 -0.37 -1.06
C THR A 98 37.15 -0.13 -1.86
#